data_AF-A0A1G0AGC1-F1
#
_entry.id   AF-A0A1G0AGC1-F1
#
_cell.length_a   1.000
_cell.length_b   1.000
_cell.length_c   1.000
_cell.angle_alpha   90.00
_cell.angle_beta   90.00
_cell.angle_gamma   90.00
#
_symmetry.space_group_name_H-M   'P 1'
#
loop_
_entity.id
_entity.type
_entity.pdbx_description
1 polymer ?
#
loop_
_entity_poly.entity_id
_entity_poly.type
_entity_poly.pdbx_seq_one_letter_code
_entity_poly.pdbx_strand_id
1 'polypeptide(L)'
;MAAGAIMADLSQAEVPGETPDQQTLRLNWATAYGPAIAHFGMFLFVGGLIWAALFVELADPFLRLFMLILAFLALLLVLANSTTLFGF
;
A
#
# COMPACT_ATOMS: atom_id res chain seq x y z
N MET A 1 2.16 3.54 -1.88
CA MET A 1 1.31 4.69 -2.25
C MET A 1 1.59 5.18 -3.67
N ALA A 2 2.81 5.63 -3.99
CA ALA A 2 3.15 6.12 -5.33
C ALA A 2 2.90 5.07 -6.44
N ALA A 3 3.30 3.81 -6.27
CA ALA A 3 3.12 2.78 -7.30
C ALA A 3 1.65 2.51 -7.66
N GLY A 4 0.74 2.43 -6.67
CA GLY A 4 -0.70 2.24 -6.93
C GLY A 4 -1.34 3.47 -7.58
N ALA A 5 -0.91 4.67 -7.18
CA ALA A 5 -1.36 5.92 -7.79
C ALA A 5 -0.87 6.06 -9.24
N ILE A 6 0.38 5.70 -9.52
CA ILE A 6 0.96 5.68 -10.89
C ILE A 6 0.23 4.65 -11.75
N MET A 7 -0.12 3.48 -11.20
CA MET A 7 -0.87 2.45 -11.93
C MET A 7 -2.30 2.91 -12.26
N ALA A 8 -2.96 3.61 -11.33
CA ALA A 8 -4.27 4.21 -11.58
C ALA A 8 -4.20 5.36 -12.60
N ASP A 9 -3.13 6.16 -12.57
CA ASP A 9 -2.92 7.25 -13.54
C ASP A 9 -2.64 6.71 -14.95
N LEU A 10 -1.77 5.70 -15.07
CA LEU A 10 -1.49 4.98 -16.31
C LEU A 10 -2.73 4.28 -16.89
N SER A 11 -3.68 3.90 -16.03
CA SER A 11 -4.93 3.28 -16.47
C SER A 11 -5.92 4.27 -17.11
N GLN A 12 -5.75 5.58 -16.87
CA GLN A 12 -6.59 6.63 -17.46
C GLN A 12 -6.02 7.21 -18.76
N ALA A 13 -4.78 6.86 -19.12
CA ALA A 13 -4.20 7.26 -20.38
C ALA A 13 -5.03 6.68 -21.54
N GLU A 14 -5.41 7.50 -22.52
CA GLU A 14 -6.19 7.06 -23.68
C GLU A 14 -5.26 6.42 -24.71
N VAL A 15 -5.49 5.14 -25.05
CA VAL A 15 -4.66 4.43 -26.04
C VAL A 15 -5.47 4.27 -27.33
N PRO A 16 -5.03 4.90 -28.44
CA PRO A 16 -5.72 4.80 -29.71
C PRO A 16 -5.73 3.36 -30.24
N GLY A 17 -6.89 2.86 -30.68
CA GLY A 17 -7.02 1.54 -31.33
C GLY A 17 -7.07 0.35 -30.36
N GLU A 18 -7.38 0.59 -29.10
CA GLU A 18 -7.45 -0.45 -28.08
C GLU A 18 -8.63 -1.43 -28.32
N THR A 19 -8.38 -2.73 -28.16
CA THR A 19 -9.44 -3.75 -28.22
C THR A 19 -10.28 -3.75 -26.92
N PRO A 20 -11.55 -4.20 -26.95
CA PRO A 20 -12.39 -4.25 -25.74
C PRO A 20 -11.76 -5.03 -24.58
N ASP A 21 -11.01 -6.10 -24.87
CA ASP A 21 -10.30 -6.90 -23.87
C ASP A 21 -9.16 -6.12 -23.21
N GLN A 22 -8.42 -5.31 -23.98
CA GLN A 22 -7.34 -4.47 -23.46
C GLN A 22 -7.90 -3.37 -22.54
N GLN A 23 -9.04 -2.77 -22.92
CA GLN A 23 -9.71 -1.74 -22.13
C GLN A 23 -10.18 -2.29 -20.77
N THR A 24 -10.71 -3.51 -20.78
CA THR A 24 -11.15 -4.21 -19.56
C THR A 24 -9.98 -4.51 -18.62
N LEU A 25 -8.85 -4.98 -19.17
CA LEU A 25 -7.65 -5.23 -18.37
C LEU A 25 -7.13 -3.96 -17.72
N ARG A 26 -7.08 -2.85 -18.46
CA ARG A 26 -6.65 -1.54 -17.96
C ARG A 26 -7.53 -1.03 -16.82
N LEU A 27 -8.85 -1.15 -16.96
CA LEU A 27 -9.80 -0.77 -15.91
C LEU A 27 -9.63 -1.64 -14.64
N ASN A 28 -9.37 -2.94 -14.80
CA ASN A 28 -9.09 -3.84 -13.68
C ASN A 28 -7.78 -3.46 -12.95
N TRP A 29 -6.75 -3.02 -13.69
CA TRP A 29 -5.51 -2.49 -13.10
C TRP A 29 -5.76 -1.29 -12.19
N ALA A 30 -6.65 -0.39 -12.59
CA ALA A 30 -7.05 0.78 -11.82
C ALA A 30 -7.85 0.44 -10.56
N THR A 31 -8.82 -0.46 -10.71
CA THR A 31 -9.90 -0.66 -9.73
C THR A 31 -9.59 -1.75 -8.71
N ALA A 32 -8.87 -2.81 -9.11
CA ALA A 32 -8.59 -3.94 -8.25
C ALA A 32 -7.11 -4.02 -7.86
N TYR A 33 -6.22 -4.01 -8.85
CA TYR A 33 -4.79 -4.28 -8.60
C TYR A 33 -4.05 -3.09 -7.98
N GLY A 34 -4.31 -1.86 -8.42
CA GLY A 34 -3.71 -0.65 -7.85
C GLY A 34 -3.96 -0.50 -6.34
N PRO A 35 -5.24 -0.56 -5.89
CA PRO A 35 -5.58 -0.54 -4.48
C PRO A 35 -5.00 -1.73 -3.70
N ALA A 36 -5.03 -2.94 -4.26
CA ALA A 36 -4.50 -4.13 -3.60
C ALA A 36 -2.98 -4.04 -3.35
N ILE A 37 -2.21 -3.58 -4.34
CA ILE A 37 -0.76 -3.37 -4.22
C ILE A 37 -0.47 -2.26 -3.20
N ALA A 38 -1.27 -1.20 -3.17
CA ALA A 38 -1.13 -0.13 -2.19
C ALA A 38 -1.34 -0.65 -0.76
N HIS A 39 -2.36 -1.48 -0.52
CA HIS A 39 -2.63 -2.08 0.79
C HIS A 39 -1.51 -3.04 1.20
N PHE A 40 -1.10 -3.93 0.29
CA PHE A 40 -0.01 -4.87 0.56
C PHE A 40 1.30 -4.16 0.94
N GLY A 41 1.65 -3.08 0.22
CA GLY A 41 2.82 -2.27 0.51
C GLY A 41 2.77 -1.61 1.89
N MET A 42 1.58 -1.20 2.36
CA MET A 42 1.44 -0.65 3.72
C MET A 42 1.61 -1.72 4.80
N PHE A 43 1.09 -2.92 4.61
CA PHE A 43 1.31 -4.03 5.54
C PHE A 43 2.80 -4.43 5.61
N LEU A 44 3.50 -4.43 4.48
CA LEU A 44 4.95 -4.61 4.46
C LEU A 44 5.69 -3.50 5.21
N PHE A 45 5.26 -2.24 5.06
CA PHE A 45 5.85 -1.12 5.81
C PHE A 45 5.68 -1.30 7.32
N VAL A 46 4.46 -1.63 7.79
CA VAL A 46 4.20 -1.91 9.21
C VAL A 46 5.06 -3.08 9.70
N GLY A 47 5.08 -4.19 8.95
CA GLY A 47 5.91 -5.36 9.28
C GLY A 47 7.40 -5.01 9.35
N GLY A 48 7.88 -4.18 8.42
CA GLY A 48 9.25 -3.68 8.38
C GLY A 48 9.61 -2.81 9.60
N LEU A 49 8.70 -1.97 10.08
CA LEU A 49 8.90 -1.17 11.30
C LEU A 49 8.99 -2.05 12.55
N ILE A 50 8.11 -3.07 12.66
CA ILE A 50 8.16 -4.03 13.77
C ILE A 50 9.46 -4.82 13.72
N TRP A 51 9.82 -5.35 12.55
CA TRP A 51 11.08 -6.06 12.35
C TRP A 51 12.28 -5.20 12.72
N ALA A 52 12.32 -3.95 12.26
CA ALA A 52 13.40 -3.02 12.58
C ALA A 52 13.48 -2.75 14.09
N ALA A 53 12.35 -2.56 14.78
CA ALA A 53 12.34 -2.32 16.22
C ALA A 53 12.88 -3.52 17.03
N LEU A 54 12.65 -4.74 16.56
CA LEU A 54 13.08 -5.97 17.24
C LEU A 54 14.54 -6.32 16.92
N PHE A 55 14.93 -6.24 15.66
CA PHE A 55 16.18 -6.81 15.15
C PHE A 55 17.29 -5.80 14.85
N VAL A 56 17.02 -4.49 14.88
CA VAL A 56 18.11 -3.51 14.78
C VAL A 56 18.85 -3.49 16.13
N GLU A 57 19.92 -4.27 16.21
CA GLU A 57 20.71 -4.46 17.43
C GLU A 57 21.32 -3.16 17.96
N LEU A 58 21.72 -2.27 17.06
CA LEU A 58 22.37 -0.99 17.36
C LEU A 58 21.40 0.15 17.68
N ALA A 59 20.08 -0.10 17.68
CA ALA A 59 19.09 0.93 17.99
C ALA A 59 18.94 1.11 19.50
N ASP A 60 19.08 2.35 19.96
CA ASP A 60 18.79 2.75 21.33
C ASP A 60 17.35 2.37 21.74
N PRO A 61 17.09 2.13 23.03
CA PRO A 61 15.75 1.79 23.52
C PRO A 61 14.69 2.82 23.11
N PHE A 62 15.07 4.12 23.07
CA PHE A 62 14.19 5.19 22.59
C PHE A 62 13.78 4.98 21.13
N LEU A 63 14.74 4.69 20.24
CA LEU A 63 14.46 4.51 18.81
C LEU A 63 13.61 3.26 18.58
N ARG A 64 13.85 2.18 19.34
CA ARG A 64 13.01 0.96 19.29
C ARG A 64 11.57 1.26 19.68
N LEU A 65 11.36 1.95 20.80
CA LEU A 65 10.02 2.37 21.24
C LEU A 65 9.35 3.30 20.23
N PHE A 66 10.10 4.25 19.67
CA PHE A 66 9.61 5.14 18.63
C PHE A 66 9.16 4.37 17.38
N MET A 67 9.97 3.42 16.90
CA MET A 67 9.61 2.57 15.76
C MET A 67 8.38 1.71 16.04
N LEU A 68 8.22 1.17 17.26
CA LEU A 68 7.02 0.43 17.66
C LEU A 68 5.77 1.33 17.68
N ILE A 69 5.89 2.56 18.18
CA ILE A 69 4.80 3.53 18.15
C ILE A 69 4.43 3.87 16.71
N LEU A 70 5.42 4.13 15.84
CA LEU A 70 5.18 4.37 14.42
C LEU A 70 4.52 3.18 13.73
N ALA A 71 4.95 1.94 14.04
CA ALA A 71 4.34 0.74 13.51
C ALA A 71 2.86 0.65 13.92
N PHE A 72 2.56 0.96 15.18
CA PHE A 72 1.19 0.96 15.69
C PHE A 72 0.32 2.04 15.04
N LEU A 73 0.83 3.27 14.94
CA LEU A 73 0.13 4.36 14.25
C LEU A 73 -0.12 4.04 12.78
N ALA A 74 0.89 3.50 12.08
CA ALA A 74 0.76 3.07 10.69
C ALA A 74 -0.29 1.96 10.55
N LEU A 75 -0.31 0.98 11.46
CA LEU A 75 -1.32 -0.07 11.47
C LEU A 75 -2.73 0.50 11.66
N LEU A 76 -2.91 1.43 12.60
CA LEU A 76 -4.20 2.10 12.82
C LEU A 76 -4.64 2.87 11.56
N LEU A 77 -3.72 3.57 10.89
CA LEU A 77 -4.00 4.27 9.63
C LEU A 77 -4.42 3.30 8.52
N VAL A 78 -3.74 2.15 8.42
CA VAL A 78 -4.08 1.11 7.44
C VAL A 78 -5.48 0.58 7.72
N LEU A 79 -5.79 0.24 8.97
CA LEU A 79 -7.11 -0.26 9.35
C LEU A 79 -8.21 0.79 9.13
N ALA A 80 -7.95 2.06 9.44
CA ALA A 80 -8.89 3.15 9.24
C ALA A 80 -9.16 3.46 7.76
N ASN A 81 -8.17 3.26 6.87
CA ASN A 81 -8.26 3.55 5.44
C ASN A 81 -8.57 2.32 4.57
N SER A 82 -8.72 1.14 5.18
CA SER A 82 -8.90 -0.12 4.46
C SER A 82 -10.36 -0.33 4.05
N THR A 83 -10.73 0.15 2.86
CA THR A 83 -12.02 -0.14 2.21
C THR A 83 -12.21 -1.62 1.89
N THR A 84 -11.12 -2.41 1.82
CA THR A 84 -11.15 -3.86 1.54
C THR A 84 -11.51 -4.74 2.74
N LEU A 85 -11.37 -4.25 3.99
CA LEU A 85 -11.74 -5.01 5.20
C LEU A 85 -13.09 -4.57 5.77
N PHE A 86 -13.46 -3.31 5.59
CA PHE A 86 -14.66 -2.72 6.18
C PHE A 86 -15.74 -2.30 5.18
N GLY A 87 -15.55 -2.55 3.88
CA GLY A 87 -16.61 -2.53 2.87
C GLY A 87 -17.42 -1.23 2.84
N PHE A 88 -16.83 -0.15 2.33
CA PHE A 88 -17.55 1.04 1.89
C PHE A 88 -17.12 1.40 0.47
#